data_AF-A0A2R5F8T8-F1
#
_entry.id   AF-A0A2R5F8T8-F1
#
_cell.length_a   1.000
_cell.length_b   1.000
_cell.length_c   1.000
_cell.angle_alpha   90.00
_cell.angle_beta   90.00
_cell.angle_gamma   90.00
#
_symmetry.space_group_name_H-M   'P 1'
#
loop_
_entity.id
_entity.type
_entity.pdbx_description
1 polymer ?
#
loop_
_entity_poly.entity_id
_entity_poly.type
_entity_poly.pdbx_seq_one_letter_code
_entity_poly.pdbx_strand_id
1 'polypeptide(L)'
;MARPRRTEIDRLRTVVWFEWLRERLGLATAYEMDDFFGSGTDRNWYKYRSGTRVPTHATLAAVEKRCAGSRAVFDLGPGGVMLWAALAAPHAKLWEVIDVIFPEQKEWRNRGLLGIQEYAIHFERKLLPENYKAEIDYIAHSKGEQRNAVYLAYSRGEVKITPEVVAGVIAFWRLCSLVIFNMLSADYLLSGMMHALYDGQIFAPKLISAYGVI
;
A
#
# COMPACT_ATOMS: atom_id res chain seq x y z
N MET A 1 21.42 -19.39 -18.25
CA MET A 1 20.99 -18.53 -17.13
C MET A 1 19.52 -18.81 -16.83
N ALA A 2 19.21 -19.29 -15.62
CA ALA A 2 17.82 -19.49 -15.20
C ALA A 2 17.14 -18.13 -14.99
N ARG A 3 15.91 -17.96 -15.49
CA ARG A 3 15.13 -16.74 -15.23
C ARG A 3 14.84 -16.68 -13.73
N PRO A 4 15.06 -15.53 -13.05
CA PRO A 4 14.72 -15.40 -11.64
C PRO A 4 13.25 -15.75 -11.42
N ARG A 5 12.96 -16.48 -10.32
CA ARG A 5 11.58 -16.76 -9.92
C ARG A 5 10.89 -15.43 -9.67
N ARG A 6 9.75 -15.24 -10.33
CA ARG A 6 8.90 -14.05 -10.13
C ARG A 6 8.45 -14.02 -8.68
N THR A 7 8.49 -12.84 -8.07
CA THR A 7 7.97 -12.66 -6.72
C THR A 7 6.46 -12.44 -6.79
N GLU A 8 5.75 -12.77 -5.72
CA GLU A 8 4.32 -12.50 -5.61
C GLU A 8 4.02 -10.98 -5.73
N ILE A 9 4.99 -10.15 -5.32
CA ILE A 9 4.93 -8.70 -5.47
C ILE A 9 4.98 -8.27 -6.93
N ASP A 10 5.79 -8.91 -7.79
CA ASP A 10 5.81 -8.58 -9.22
C ASP A 10 4.48 -8.88 -9.89
N ARG A 11 3.84 -9.99 -9.48
CA ARG A 11 2.49 -10.35 -9.92
C ARG A 11 1.49 -9.28 -9.48
N LEU A 12 1.53 -8.88 -8.21
CA LEU A 12 0.66 -7.86 -7.64
C LEU A 12 0.80 -6.53 -8.39
N ARG A 13 2.03 -6.01 -8.54
CA ARG A 13 2.34 -4.79 -9.28
C ARG A 13 1.73 -4.79 -10.66
N THR A 14 1.88 -5.91 -11.36
CA THR A 14 1.36 -6.09 -12.72
C THR A 14 -0.17 -6.01 -12.75
N VAL A 15 -0.85 -6.74 -11.87
CA VAL A 15 -2.32 -6.76 -11.83
C VAL A 15 -2.88 -5.38 -11.50
N VAL A 16 -2.31 -4.71 -10.48
CA VAL A 16 -2.73 -3.36 -10.09
C VAL A 16 -2.48 -2.35 -11.21
N TRP A 17 -1.32 -2.41 -11.85
CA TRP A 17 -1.01 -1.57 -13.00
C TRP A 17 -1.98 -1.79 -14.17
N PHE A 18 -2.33 -3.04 -14.47
CA PHE A 18 -3.29 -3.37 -15.51
C PHE A 18 -4.68 -2.80 -15.18
N GLU A 19 -5.20 -3.03 -13.97
CA GLU A 19 -6.52 -2.53 -13.56
C GLU A 19 -6.56 -1.00 -13.52
N TRP A 20 -5.49 -0.36 -13.06
CA TRP A 20 -5.38 1.10 -13.08
C TRP A 20 -5.45 1.66 -14.50
N LEU A 21 -4.72 1.06 -15.46
CA LEU A 21 -4.79 1.46 -16.87
C LEU A 21 -6.19 1.26 -17.44
N ARG A 22 -6.79 0.11 -17.15
CA ARG A 22 -8.13 -0.26 -17.60
C ARG A 22 -9.16 0.80 -17.18
N GLU A 23 -9.16 1.15 -15.89
CA GLU A 23 -10.05 2.18 -15.33
C GLU A 23 -9.75 3.56 -15.89
N ARG A 24 -8.46 3.94 -15.96
CA ARG A 24 -8.03 5.26 -16.43
C ARG A 24 -8.41 5.53 -17.88
N LEU A 25 -8.41 4.50 -18.72
CA LEU A 25 -8.72 4.59 -20.15
C LEU A 25 -10.17 4.24 -20.47
N GLY A 26 -10.96 3.80 -19.48
CA GLY A 26 -12.35 3.37 -19.69
C GLY A 26 -12.48 2.10 -20.55
N LEU A 27 -11.44 1.26 -20.60
CA LEU A 27 -11.46 0.01 -21.37
C LEU A 27 -12.07 -1.11 -20.52
N ALA A 28 -12.89 -1.97 -21.10
CA ALA A 28 -13.57 -3.04 -20.39
C ALA A 28 -12.75 -4.34 -20.37
N THR A 29 -11.97 -4.59 -21.43
CA THR A 29 -11.36 -5.91 -21.65
C THR A 29 -9.85 -5.86 -21.91
N ALA A 30 -9.17 -6.99 -21.68
CA ALA A 30 -7.76 -7.13 -22.06
C ALA A 30 -7.54 -7.12 -23.58
N TYR A 31 -8.57 -7.43 -24.37
CA TYR A 31 -8.54 -7.32 -25.83
C TYR A 31 -8.51 -5.85 -26.26
N GLU A 32 -9.38 -5.01 -25.68
CA GLU A 32 -9.38 -3.56 -25.94
C GLU A 32 -8.06 -2.90 -25.52
N MET A 33 -7.44 -3.38 -24.43
CA MET A 33 -6.10 -2.93 -24.03
C MET A 33 -5.03 -3.30 -25.08
N ASP A 34 -5.12 -4.48 -25.68
CA ASP A 34 -4.21 -4.91 -26.74
C ASP A 34 -4.43 -4.16 -28.05
N ASP A 35 -5.67 -3.86 -28.40
CA ASP A 35 -5.99 -3.00 -29.54
C ASP A 35 -5.47 -1.57 -29.33
N PHE A 36 -5.64 -1.03 -28.11
CA PHE A 36 -5.23 0.34 -27.80
C PHE A 36 -3.71 0.53 -27.72
N PHE A 37 -2.96 -0.41 -27.15
CA PHE A 37 -1.51 -0.26 -26.93
C PHE A 37 -0.63 -1.09 -27.87
N GLY A 38 -1.15 -2.21 -28.35
CA GLY A 38 -0.44 -3.16 -29.20
C GLY A 38 -0.93 -3.07 -30.64
N SER A 39 -1.17 -4.25 -31.21
CA SER A 39 -1.68 -4.45 -32.57
C SER A 39 -2.96 -5.30 -32.59
N GLY A 40 -3.60 -5.52 -31.44
CA GLY A 40 -4.75 -6.43 -31.30
C GLY A 40 -4.43 -7.92 -31.45
N THR A 41 -3.15 -8.28 -31.56
CA THR A 41 -2.66 -9.67 -31.64
C THR A 41 -1.74 -10.07 -30.49
N ASP A 42 -1.30 -9.11 -29.66
CA ASP A 42 -0.42 -9.40 -28.55
C ASP A 42 -1.22 -9.89 -27.33
N ARG A 43 -1.29 -11.21 -27.20
CA ARG A 43 -1.92 -11.90 -26.06
C ARG A 43 -1.23 -11.62 -24.70
N ASN A 44 -0.23 -10.74 -24.63
CA ASN A 44 0.41 -10.33 -23.39
C ASN A 44 -0.53 -9.57 -22.45
N TRP A 45 -1.50 -8.80 -22.95
CA TRP A 45 -2.42 -8.04 -22.09
C TRP A 45 -3.31 -8.93 -21.21
N TYR A 46 -3.73 -10.09 -21.71
CA TYR A 46 -4.38 -11.12 -20.90
C TYR A 46 -3.47 -11.69 -19.80
N LYS A 47 -2.16 -11.78 -20.08
CA LYS A 47 -1.17 -12.25 -19.10
C LYS A 47 -0.84 -11.18 -18.07
N TYR A 48 -0.87 -9.90 -18.44
CA TYR A 48 -0.75 -8.78 -17.50
C TYR A 48 -1.95 -8.72 -16.55
N ARG A 49 -3.18 -8.87 -17.08
CA ARG A 49 -4.39 -8.95 -16.25
C ARG A 49 -4.33 -10.00 -15.14
N SER A 50 -3.74 -11.15 -15.43
CA SER A 50 -3.59 -12.25 -14.47
C SER A 50 -2.29 -12.20 -13.65
N GLY A 51 -1.40 -11.24 -13.94
CA GLY A 51 -0.05 -11.16 -13.38
C GLY A 51 0.87 -12.31 -13.80
N THR A 52 0.46 -13.16 -14.73
CA THR A 52 1.24 -14.30 -15.23
C THR A 52 2.36 -13.88 -16.17
N ARG A 53 2.46 -12.60 -16.51
CA ARG A 53 3.62 -11.99 -17.17
C ARG A 53 3.86 -10.63 -16.55
N VAL A 54 5.11 -10.25 -16.36
CA VAL A 54 5.48 -8.90 -15.91
C VAL A 54 5.83 -8.06 -17.15
N PRO A 55 5.37 -6.80 -17.26
CA PRO A 55 5.74 -5.94 -18.36
C PRO A 55 7.25 -5.68 -18.36
N THR A 56 7.84 -5.61 -19.54
CA THR A 56 9.27 -5.27 -19.66
C THR A 56 9.46 -3.77 -19.50
N HIS A 57 10.69 -3.32 -19.24
CA HIS A 57 11.00 -1.89 -19.22
C HIS A 57 10.61 -1.19 -20.54
N ALA A 58 10.79 -1.87 -21.69
CA ALA A 58 10.36 -1.35 -22.99
C ALA A 58 8.83 -1.23 -23.08
N THR A 59 8.09 -2.22 -22.57
CA THR A 59 6.62 -2.19 -22.49
C THR A 59 6.14 -1.03 -21.63
N LEU A 60 6.70 -0.88 -20.42
CA LEU A 60 6.35 0.21 -19.50
C LEU A 60 6.63 1.58 -20.13
N ALA A 61 7.78 1.74 -20.78
CA ALA A 61 8.13 2.99 -21.46
C ALA A 61 7.22 3.29 -22.66
N ALA A 62 6.77 2.26 -23.40
CA ALA A 62 5.84 2.43 -24.50
C ALA A 62 4.44 2.84 -24.01
N VAL A 63 3.95 2.21 -22.93
CA VAL A 63 2.67 2.55 -22.31
C VAL A 63 2.70 3.95 -21.71
N GLU A 64 3.78 4.33 -21.03
CA GLU A 64 3.94 5.66 -20.41
C GLU A 64 3.80 6.81 -21.43
N LYS A 65 4.27 6.61 -22.67
CA LYS A 65 4.11 7.60 -23.75
C LYS A 65 2.65 7.86 -24.12
N ARG A 66 1.77 6.89 -23.92
CA ARG A 66 0.33 6.99 -24.23
C ARG A 66 -0.52 7.27 -22.99
N CYS A 67 -0.06 6.84 -21.81
CA CYS A 67 -0.75 7.03 -20.54
C CYS A 67 0.26 7.45 -19.47
N ALA A 68 0.45 8.77 -19.33
CA ALA A 68 1.38 9.34 -18.37
C ALA A 68 1.02 8.94 -16.93
N GLY A 69 2.03 8.63 -16.12
CA GLY A 69 1.91 8.16 -14.74
C GLY A 69 1.77 6.65 -14.59
N SER A 70 1.54 5.91 -15.68
CA SER A 70 1.42 4.44 -15.67
C SER A 70 2.66 3.76 -15.09
N ARG A 71 3.85 4.31 -15.39
CA ARG A 71 5.11 3.79 -14.89
C ARG A 71 5.24 4.00 -13.39
N ALA A 72 4.86 5.17 -12.88
CA ALA A 72 4.87 5.44 -11.45
C ALA A 72 3.95 4.48 -10.68
N VAL A 73 2.80 4.12 -11.26
CA VAL A 73 1.90 3.10 -10.67
C VAL A 73 2.56 1.73 -10.58
N PHE A 74 3.29 1.32 -11.61
CA PHE A 74 4.00 0.04 -11.60
C PHE A 74 5.22 0.04 -10.65
N ASP A 75 6.01 1.12 -10.67
CA ASP A 75 7.28 1.21 -9.95
C ASP A 75 7.08 1.51 -8.44
N LEU A 76 6.09 2.34 -8.10
CA LEU A 76 5.84 2.82 -6.73
C LEU A 76 4.56 2.22 -6.15
N GLY A 77 3.45 2.34 -6.89
CA GLY A 77 2.10 1.96 -6.46
C GLY A 77 1.04 2.95 -6.93
N PRO A 78 -0.26 2.64 -6.76
CA PRO A 78 -1.36 3.56 -7.08
C PRO A 78 -1.13 4.95 -6.47
N GLY A 79 -1.40 6.00 -7.24
CA GLY A 79 -1.16 7.39 -6.83
C GLY A 79 0.31 7.81 -6.81
N GLY A 80 1.25 6.97 -7.25
CA GLY A 80 2.69 7.26 -7.21
C GLY A 80 3.29 7.12 -5.80
N VAL A 81 2.56 6.48 -4.89
CA VAL A 81 3.00 6.22 -3.51
C VAL A 81 3.92 5.01 -3.47
N MET A 82 4.93 5.01 -2.60
CA MET A 82 5.90 3.90 -2.41
C MET A 82 5.31 2.63 -1.75
N LEU A 83 4.09 2.23 -2.12
CA LEU A 83 3.39 1.07 -1.56
C LEU A 83 4.17 -0.23 -1.76
N TRP A 84 4.78 -0.42 -2.93
CA TRP A 84 5.55 -1.63 -3.18
C TRP A 84 6.82 -1.72 -2.35
N ALA A 85 7.41 -0.57 -2.01
CA ALA A 85 8.54 -0.52 -1.10
C ALA A 85 8.09 -0.85 0.33
N ALA A 86 6.94 -0.31 0.76
CA ALA A 86 6.34 -0.63 2.05
C ALA A 86 6.15 -2.15 2.22
N LEU A 87 5.59 -2.83 1.20
CA LEU A 87 5.31 -4.25 1.26
C LEU A 87 6.56 -5.15 1.20
N ALA A 88 7.57 -4.78 0.41
CA ALA A 88 8.58 -5.75 -0.02
C ALA A 88 10.04 -5.27 0.04
N ALA A 89 10.29 -3.97 0.22
CA ALA A 89 11.67 -3.50 0.23
C ALA A 89 12.42 -3.99 1.48
N PRO A 90 13.76 -4.07 1.42
CA PRO A 90 14.60 -4.26 2.60
C PRO A 90 14.35 -3.15 3.63
N HIS A 91 14.53 -3.46 4.92
CA HIS A 91 14.22 -2.54 6.01
C HIS A 91 14.89 -1.16 5.90
N ALA A 92 16.12 -1.11 5.37
CA ALA A 92 16.83 0.14 5.13
C ALA A 92 16.04 1.14 4.26
N LYS A 93 15.21 0.64 3.33
CA LYS A 93 14.40 1.45 2.42
C LYS A 93 13.01 1.80 2.98
N LEU A 94 12.60 1.22 4.12
CA LEU A 94 11.30 1.55 4.71
C LEU A 94 11.28 2.97 5.27
N TRP A 95 12.44 3.48 5.70
CA TRP A 95 12.61 4.87 6.09
C TRP A 95 12.27 5.84 4.97
N GLU A 96 12.61 5.51 3.71
CA GLU A 96 12.25 6.34 2.56
C GLU A 96 10.72 6.45 2.38
N VAL A 97 9.98 5.39 2.69
CA VAL A 97 8.50 5.41 2.64
C VAL A 97 7.93 6.31 3.73
N ILE A 98 8.45 6.21 4.95
CA ILE A 98 8.01 7.04 6.07
C ILE A 98 8.36 8.52 5.84
N ASP A 99 9.55 8.80 5.32
CA ASP A 99 10.04 10.14 5.00
C ASP A 99 9.16 10.85 3.94
N VAL A 100 8.46 10.12 3.08
CA VAL A 100 7.49 10.71 2.14
C VAL A 100 6.22 11.18 2.85
N ILE A 101 5.83 10.51 3.93
CA ILE A 101 4.58 10.74 4.65
C ILE A 101 4.75 11.77 5.76
N PHE A 102 5.96 11.86 6.31
CA PHE A 102 6.40 12.82 7.33
C PHE A 102 7.70 13.49 6.88
N PRO A 103 7.67 14.27 5.77
CA PRO A 103 8.87 14.89 5.22
C PRO A 103 9.56 15.88 6.16
N GLU A 104 8.82 16.42 7.14
CA GLU A 104 9.32 17.29 8.19
C GLU A 104 10.10 16.55 9.28
N GLN A 105 9.99 15.21 9.36
CA GLN A 105 10.58 14.40 10.43
C GLN A 105 11.72 13.48 9.98
N LYS A 106 12.31 13.74 8.81
CA LYS A 106 13.41 12.93 8.24
C LYS A 106 14.59 12.75 9.19
N GLU A 107 14.81 13.67 10.11
CA GLU A 107 15.88 13.59 11.09
C GLU A 107 15.73 12.40 12.05
N TRP A 108 14.52 11.89 12.27
CA TRP A 108 14.26 10.78 13.19
C TRP A 108 14.83 9.46 12.71
N ARG A 109 14.98 9.28 11.39
CA ARG A 109 15.66 8.10 10.84
C ARG A 109 17.10 7.98 11.37
N ASN A 110 17.75 9.10 11.67
CA ASN A 110 19.13 9.12 12.18
C ASN A 110 19.20 8.73 13.67
N ARG A 111 18.06 8.65 14.36
CA ARG A 111 17.95 8.29 15.78
C ARG A 111 17.74 6.78 16.00
N GLY A 112 17.65 5.99 14.92
CA GLY A 112 17.50 4.54 14.99
C GLY A 112 16.22 4.12 15.72
N LEU A 113 16.37 3.38 16.82
CA LEU A 113 15.26 2.84 17.62
C LEU A 113 14.36 3.92 18.22
N LEU A 114 14.95 5.02 18.70
CA LEU A 114 14.19 6.16 19.24
C LEU A 114 13.31 6.79 18.15
N GLY A 115 13.84 6.85 16.93
CA GLY A 115 13.13 7.27 15.72
C GLY A 115 11.81 6.54 15.52
N ILE A 116 11.80 5.22 15.74
CA ILE A 116 10.59 4.38 15.60
C ILE A 116 9.54 4.79 16.63
N GLN A 117 9.93 5.08 17.87
CA GLN A 117 8.99 5.52 18.91
C GLN A 117 8.36 6.87 18.59
N GLU A 118 9.17 7.80 18.08
CA GLU A 118 8.74 9.14 17.69
C GLU A 118 7.76 9.06 16.51
N TYR A 119 8.04 8.20 15.53
CA TYR A 119 7.11 7.91 14.45
C TYR A 119 5.80 7.27 14.94
N ALA A 120 5.83 6.37 15.93
CA ALA A 120 4.63 5.75 16.48
C ALA A 120 3.64 6.81 16.99
N ILE A 121 4.13 7.73 17.82
CA ILE A 121 3.34 8.82 18.40
C ILE A 121 2.76 9.71 17.29
N HIS A 122 3.53 9.97 16.23
CA HIS A 122 3.08 10.80 15.13
C HIS A 122 2.10 10.11 14.18
N PHE A 123 2.25 8.80 13.94
CA PHE A 123 1.26 8.00 13.22
C PHE A 123 -0.06 7.97 13.99
N GLU A 124 -0.02 7.72 15.30
CA GLU A 124 -1.21 7.76 16.16
C GLU A 124 -1.88 9.13 16.08
N ARG A 125 -1.15 10.23 16.26
CA ARG A 125 -1.72 11.59 16.16
C ARG A 125 -2.28 11.94 14.79
N LYS A 126 -1.69 11.42 13.71
CA LYS A 126 -2.17 11.66 12.35
C LYS A 126 -3.41 10.84 12.01
N LEU A 127 -3.54 9.65 12.60
CA LEU A 127 -4.61 8.70 12.31
C LEU A 127 -5.74 8.69 13.33
N LEU A 128 -5.54 9.29 14.50
CA LEU A 128 -6.50 9.29 15.58
C LEU A 128 -6.62 10.71 16.13
N PRO A 129 -7.81 11.33 16.00
CA PRO A 129 -8.10 12.58 16.69
C PRO A 129 -7.85 12.46 18.20
N GLU A 130 -7.45 13.55 18.86
CA GLU A 130 -7.00 13.52 20.27
C GLU A 130 -8.03 12.92 21.24
N ASN A 131 -9.33 13.03 20.91
CA ASN A 131 -10.43 12.44 21.68
C ASN A 131 -10.42 10.90 21.69
N TYR A 132 -9.73 10.24 20.77
CA TYR A 132 -9.59 8.77 20.76
C TYR A 132 -8.45 8.27 21.64
N LYS A 133 -7.60 9.15 22.18
CA LYS A 133 -6.43 8.73 22.97
C LYS A 133 -6.83 7.94 24.23
N ALA A 134 -7.89 8.37 24.90
CA ALA A 134 -8.46 7.64 26.04
C ALA A 134 -9.09 6.30 25.62
N GLU A 135 -9.60 6.21 24.38
CA GLU A 135 -10.17 5.00 23.81
C GLU A 135 -9.06 3.98 23.45
N ILE A 136 -7.91 4.42 22.94
CA ILE A 136 -6.74 3.56 22.68
C ILE A 136 -6.24 2.93 23.99
N ASP A 137 -6.06 3.75 25.03
CA ASP A 137 -5.59 3.30 26.34
C ASP A 137 -6.59 2.32 26.99
N TYR A 138 -7.90 2.53 26.79
CA TYR A 138 -8.95 1.64 27.29
C TYR A 138 -9.04 0.32 26.50
N ILE A 139 -8.99 0.40 25.16
CA ILE A 139 -9.10 -0.76 24.26
C ILE A 139 -7.90 -1.71 24.44
N ALA A 140 -6.68 -1.19 24.62
CA ALA A 140 -5.49 -2.00 24.89
C ALA A 140 -5.60 -2.84 26.18
N HIS A 141 -6.46 -2.44 27.13
CA HIS A 141 -6.63 -3.10 28.43
C HIS A 141 -7.96 -3.88 28.56
N SER A 142 -8.89 -3.75 27.62
CA SER A 142 -10.20 -4.42 27.66
C SER A 142 -10.22 -5.66 26.75
N LYS A 143 -10.46 -6.85 27.33
CA LYS A 143 -10.49 -8.15 26.62
C LYS A 143 -11.76 -8.40 25.78
N GLY A 144 -12.51 -7.36 25.41
CA GLY A 144 -13.77 -7.47 24.67
C GLY A 144 -13.61 -7.11 23.20
N GLU A 145 -14.50 -7.61 22.34
CA GLU A 145 -14.63 -7.30 20.90
C GLU A 145 -14.90 -5.81 20.63
N GLN A 146 -13.97 -4.92 21.00
CA GLN A 146 -14.12 -3.50 20.74
C GLN A 146 -13.61 -3.16 19.35
N ARG A 147 -14.44 -2.39 18.64
CA ARG A 147 -14.14 -1.87 17.30
C ARG A 147 -12.91 -0.99 17.38
N ASN A 148 -11.90 -1.29 16.56
CA ASN A 148 -10.65 -0.55 16.49
C ASN A 148 -10.90 0.97 16.28
N ALA A 149 -10.28 1.82 17.09
CA ALA A 149 -10.46 3.28 17.07
C ALA A 149 -10.14 3.90 15.71
N VAL A 150 -9.13 3.38 14.98
CA VAL A 150 -8.78 3.88 13.64
C VAL A 150 -9.93 3.63 12.68
N TYR A 151 -10.54 2.46 12.74
CA TYR A 151 -11.71 2.12 11.96
C TYR A 151 -12.94 2.95 12.35
N LEU A 152 -13.15 3.18 13.66
CA LEU A 152 -14.24 4.05 14.13
C LEU A 152 -14.09 5.49 13.63
N ALA A 153 -12.89 6.08 13.74
CA ALA A 153 -12.61 7.41 13.23
C ALA A 153 -12.80 7.48 11.69
N TYR A 154 -12.38 6.44 10.96
CA TYR A 154 -12.64 6.33 9.53
C TYR A 154 -14.14 6.28 9.20
N SER A 155 -14.91 5.39 9.85
CA SER A 155 -16.34 5.20 9.57
C SER A 155 -17.19 6.45 9.88
N ARG A 156 -16.70 7.33 10.76
CA ARG A 156 -17.30 8.64 11.07
C ARG A 156 -16.83 9.75 10.13
N GLY A 157 -15.90 9.47 9.20
CA GLY A 157 -15.33 10.45 8.29
C GLY A 157 -14.33 11.41 8.95
N GLU A 158 -13.89 11.13 10.17
CA GLU A 158 -12.97 11.97 10.94
C GLU A 158 -11.53 11.79 10.48
N VAL A 159 -11.21 10.64 9.88
CA VAL A 159 -9.88 10.30 9.35
C VAL A 159 -10.02 9.81 7.92
N LYS A 160 -9.17 10.36 7.04
CA LYS A 160 -9.08 9.91 5.65
C LYS A 160 -7.94 8.90 5.50
N ILE A 161 -8.27 7.68 5.10
CA ILE A 161 -7.28 6.66 4.77
C ILE A 161 -6.92 6.79 3.29
N THR A 162 -5.72 7.28 3.02
CA THR A 162 -5.18 7.42 1.66
C THR A 162 -4.11 6.35 1.38
N PRO A 163 -3.74 6.10 0.11
CA PRO A 163 -2.66 5.17 -0.22
C PRO A 163 -1.33 5.49 0.48
N GLU A 164 -1.03 6.78 0.70
CA GLU A 164 0.15 7.26 1.45
C GLU A 164 0.09 6.77 2.89
N VAL A 165 -1.02 7.00 3.58
CA VAL A 165 -1.23 6.52 4.95
C VAL A 165 -1.03 5.01 5.02
N VAL A 166 -1.56 4.26 4.06
CA VAL A 166 -1.44 2.80 4.01
C VAL A 166 0.00 2.36 3.86
N ALA A 167 0.72 2.93 2.89
CA ALA A 167 2.14 2.62 2.71
C ALA A 167 2.96 2.94 3.96
N GLY A 168 2.62 4.03 4.65
CA GLY A 168 3.27 4.43 5.90
C GLY A 168 3.06 3.45 7.03
N VAL A 169 1.81 3.09 7.30
CA VAL A 169 1.48 2.17 8.40
C VAL A 169 2.11 0.79 8.14
N ILE A 170 2.11 0.31 6.89
CA ILE A 170 2.80 -0.95 6.53
C ILE A 170 4.31 -0.83 6.76
N ALA A 171 4.94 0.25 6.29
CA ALA A 171 6.37 0.47 6.47
C ALA A 171 6.76 0.58 7.96
N PHE A 172 5.97 1.33 8.73
CA PHE A 172 6.13 1.48 10.17
C PHE A 172 5.97 0.14 10.90
N TRP A 173 4.90 -0.62 10.60
CA TRP A 173 4.68 -1.94 11.17
C TRP A 173 5.86 -2.90 10.93
N ARG A 174 6.38 -2.92 9.70
CA ARG A 174 7.57 -3.72 9.38
C ARG A 174 8.82 -3.25 10.13
N LEU A 175 9.00 -1.95 10.36
CA LEU A 175 10.10 -1.44 11.19
C LEU A 175 9.93 -1.85 12.66
N CYS A 176 8.72 -1.76 13.22
CA CYS A 176 8.42 -2.21 14.58
C CYS A 176 8.68 -3.71 14.79
N SER A 177 8.40 -4.54 13.78
CA SER A 177 8.67 -5.99 13.86
C SER A 177 10.14 -6.35 14.07
N LEU A 178 11.07 -5.43 13.78
CA LEU A 178 12.51 -5.64 13.99
C LEU A 178 12.94 -5.47 15.44
N VAL A 179 12.19 -4.71 16.20
CA VAL A 179 12.63 -4.18 17.49
C VAL A 179 11.78 -4.66 18.65
N ILE A 180 10.66 -5.36 18.36
CA ILE A 180 9.62 -5.89 19.28
C ILE A 180 8.92 -4.78 20.10
N PHE A 181 9.59 -3.66 20.32
CA PHE A 181 9.09 -2.45 20.93
C PHE A 181 8.01 -1.80 20.04
N ASN A 182 6.89 -1.40 20.65
CA ASN A 182 5.70 -0.82 19.98
C ASN A 182 4.99 -1.74 18.97
N MET A 183 5.25 -3.05 18.97
CA MET A 183 4.57 -3.99 18.08
C MET A 183 3.05 -3.98 18.29
N LEU A 184 2.58 -3.88 19.54
CA LEU A 184 1.15 -3.78 19.87
C LEU A 184 0.48 -2.55 19.24
N SER A 185 1.09 -1.37 19.35
CA SER A 185 0.58 -0.15 18.72
C SER A 185 0.57 -0.27 17.19
N ALA A 186 1.64 -0.81 16.61
CA ALA A 186 1.73 -1.00 15.17
C ALA A 186 0.70 -2.01 14.65
N ASP A 187 0.51 -3.13 15.34
CA ASP A 187 -0.51 -4.15 15.03
C ASP A 187 -1.91 -3.54 15.14
N TYR A 188 -2.15 -2.74 16.18
CA TYR A 188 -3.41 -2.04 16.38
C TYR A 188 -3.73 -1.07 15.23
N LEU A 189 -2.77 -0.22 14.84
CA LEU A 189 -2.94 0.71 13.72
C LEU A 189 -3.18 -0.05 12.40
N LEU A 190 -2.40 -1.11 12.15
CA LEU A 190 -2.55 -1.93 10.95
C LEU A 190 -3.90 -2.63 10.90
N SER A 191 -4.36 -3.25 11.99
CA SER A 191 -5.66 -3.93 12.06
C SER A 191 -6.83 -2.98 11.76
N GLY A 192 -6.84 -1.80 12.39
CA GLY A 192 -7.90 -0.82 12.15
C GLY A 192 -7.91 -0.28 10.72
N MET A 193 -6.73 -0.07 10.16
CA MET A 193 -6.59 0.30 8.76
C MET A 193 -7.08 -0.81 7.83
N MET A 194 -6.74 -2.07 8.08
CA MET A 194 -7.20 -3.20 7.26
C MET A 194 -8.73 -3.33 7.26
N HIS A 195 -9.38 -3.14 8.41
CA HIS A 195 -10.84 -3.10 8.48
C HIS A 195 -11.42 -1.96 7.63
N ALA A 196 -10.83 -0.77 7.73
CA ALA A 196 -11.28 0.38 6.95
C ALA A 196 -11.01 0.25 5.44
N LEU A 197 -9.92 -0.43 5.05
CA LEU A 197 -9.64 -0.76 3.65
C LEU A 197 -10.65 -1.75 3.07
N TYR A 198 -11.07 -2.73 3.88
CA TYR A 198 -12.09 -3.71 3.51
C TYR A 198 -13.45 -3.03 3.28
N ASP A 199 -13.89 -2.20 4.23
CA ASP A 199 -15.19 -1.51 4.14
C ASP A 199 -15.19 -0.38 3.10
N GLY A 200 -14.10 0.38 3.03
CA GLY A 200 -13.97 1.54 2.15
C GLY A 200 -13.67 1.20 0.68
N GLN A 201 -13.40 -0.08 0.37
CA GLN A 201 -12.96 -0.54 -0.96
C GLN A 201 -11.80 0.27 -1.55
N ILE A 202 -10.94 0.84 -0.69
CA ILE A 202 -9.91 1.83 -1.05
C ILE A 202 -8.85 1.21 -1.98
N PHE A 203 -8.61 -0.09 -1.82
CA PHE A 203 -8.04 -0.94 -2.87
C PHE A 203 -9.17 -1.81 -3.37
N ALA A 204 -9.41 -1.80 -4.69
CA ALA A 204 -10.49 -2.56 -5.32
C ALA A 204 -10.69 -3.94 -4.67
N PRO A 205 -11.92 -4.42 -4.42
CA PRO A 205 -12.21 -5.63 -3.64
C PRO A 205 -11.40 -6.88 -4.02
N LYS A 206 -10.90 -6.94 -5.27
CA LYS A 206 -10.08 -8.04 -5.81
C LYS A 206 -8.64 -8.07 -5.29
N LEU A 207 -8.10 -6.96 -4.79
CA LEU A 207 -6.78 -6.91 -4.17
C LEU A 207 -6.79 -7.56 -2.78
N ILE A 208 -7.88 -7.40 -2.03
CA ILE A 208 -8.01 -7.99 -0.70
C ILE A 208 -8.46 -9.46 -0.81
N SER A 209 -9.38 -9.77 -1.74
CA SER A 209 -9.84 -11.16 -1.94
C SER A 209 -8.80 -12.09 -2.59
N ALA A 210 -7.84 -11.56 -3.35
CA ALA A 210 -6.82 -12.37 -4.00
C ALA A 210 -5.67 -12.77 -3.07
N TYR A 211 -5.52 -12.10 -1.92
CA TYR A 211 -4.35 -12.25 -1.05
C TYR A 211 -4.66 -12.82 0.34
N GLY A 212 -5.93 -13.12 0.64
CA GLY A 212 -6.30 -13.95 1.80
C GLY A 212 -5.60 -13.52 3.10
N VAL A 213 -5.50 -12.21 3.34
CA VAL A 213 -5.03 -11.68 4.63
C VAL A 213 -6.25 -11.63 5.55
N ILE A 214 -6.62 -12.80 6.07
CA ILE A 214 -7.41 -13.02 7.28
C ILE A 214 -6.66 -14.06 8.09
#